data_AF-A0A1A2UNS9-F1
#
_entry.id   AF-A0A1A2UNS9-F1
#
_cell.length_a   1.000
_cell.length_b   1.000
_cell.length_c   1.000
_cell.angle_alpha   90.00
_cell.angle_beta   90.00
_cell.angle_gamma   90.00
#
_symmetry.space_group_name_H-M   'P 1'
#
loop_
_entity.id
_entity.type
_entity.pdbx_description
1 polymer ?
#
loop_
_entity_poly.entity_id
_entity_poly.type
_entity_poly.pdbx_seq_one_letter_code
_entity_poly.pdbx_strand_id
1 'polypeptide(L)'
;GRTQITGGDPPFTAATAKQLANVLKYGSLPLSFEASEAQTVSATLGLTSLRAGLIAGAIGLVLVLLYSLLYYRVLGLLTALSLIAAGAMIFAILVILGRQINYTLDLAGIAGLIIGIGTTADSFVVFFERIKDEIREGRSFRSAVPRGWVRARKTIVSGNAVTFLAAAVLYALAIGQVRGFAFTLGLTTILDVVVVFLVTWPLVYLASKSPTLAKPAYNGLGAIQQVARERRASSNVKTGRG
;
A
#
# COMPACT_ATOMS: atom_id res chain seq x y z
N GLY A 1 58.57 -23.76 -14.29
CA GLY A 1 59.71 -22.94 -13.85
C GLY A 1 59.25 -22.01 -12.75
N ARG A 2 60.11 -21.71 -11.76
CA ARG A 2 59.83 -20.68 -10.74
C ARG A 2 60.25 -19.33 -11.31
N THR A 3 59.36 -18.69 -12.06
CA THR A 3 59.56 -17.32 -12.53
C THR A 3 59.12 -16.35 -11.45
N GLN A 4 59.98 -15.39 -11.13
CA GLN A 4 59.73 -14.34 -10.15
C GLN A 4 59.75 -12.99 -10.87
N ILE A 5 58.75 -12.15 -10.60
CA ILE A 5 58.66 -10.78 -11.11
C ILE A 5 58.92 -9.86 -9.93
N THR A 6 59.92 -8.97 -10.05
CA THR A 6 60.31 -7.99 -9.05
C THR A 6 60.41 -6.60 -9.68
N GLY A 7 60.18 -5.55 -8.91
CA GLY A 7 60.15 -4.17 -9.40
C GLY A 7 58.77 -3.77 -9.97
N GLY A 8 58.52 -2.47 -10.10
CA GLY A 8 57.28 -1.89 -10.58
C GLY A 8 57.35 -0.37 -10.41
N ASP A 9 56.66 0.39 -11.26
CA ASP A 9 56.62 1.84 -11.16
C ASP A 9 55.16 2.32 -11.09
N PRO A 10 54.61 2.61 -9.89
CA PRO A 10 55.26 2.59 -8.57
C PRO A 10 55.57 1.18 -8.02
N PRO A 11 56.42 1.06 -6.97
CA PRO A 11 56.83 -0.23 -6.39
C PRO A 11 55.64 -1.08 -5.96
N PHE A 12 55.73 -2.39 -6.19
CA PHE A 12 54.65 -3.30 -5.80
C PHE A 12 54.40 -3.28 -4.28
N THR A 13 53.18 -2.93 -3.90
CA THR A 13 52.63 -3.18 -2.57
C THR A 13 52.10 -4.60 -2.47
N ALA A 14 51.85 -5.09 -1.24
CA ALA A 14 51.23 -6.40 -1.04
C ALA A 14 49.88 -6.55 -1.78
N ALA A 15 49.11 -5.45 -1.88
CA ALA A 15 47.82 -5.45 -2.59
C ALA A 15 48.00 -5.58 -4.11
N THR A 16 48.89 -4.78 -4.71
CA THR A 16 49.13 -4.79 -6.16
C THR A 16 49.82 -6.08 -6.61
N ALA A 17 50.76 -6.62 -5.83
CA ALA A 17 51.40 -7.91 -6.11
C ALA A 17 50.37 -9.05 -6.12
N LYS A 18 49.42 -9.03 -5.17
CA LYS A 18 48.34 -10.02 -5.10
C LYS A 18 47.35 -9.89 -6.27
N GLN A 19 47.01 -8.66 -6.67
CA GLN A 19 46.20 -8.42 -7.87
C GLN A 19 46.88 -8.92 -9.15
N LEU A 20 48.16 -8.60 -9.35
CA LEU A 20 48.92 -9.05 -10.53
C LEU A 20 49.04 -10.58 -10.56
N ALA A 21 49.34 -11.21 -9.42
CA ALA A 21 49.37 -12.66 -9.30
C ALA A 21 48.01 -13.29 -9.64
N ASN A 22 46.89 -12.68 -9.23
CA ASN A 22 45.56 -13.14 -9.60
C ASN A 22 45.33 -13.03 -11.11
N VAL A 23 45.64 -11.90 -11.73
CA VAL A 23 45.48 -11.71 -13.19
C VAL A 23 46.30 -12.73 -13.97
N LEU A 24 47.56 -12.96 -13.58
CA LEU A 24 48.45 -13.94 -14.23
C LEU A 24 48.00 -15.39 -13.99
N LYS A 25 47.41 -15.69 -12.83
CA LYS A 25 46.90 -17.04 -12.50
C LYS A 25 45.67 -17.40 -13.33
N TYR A 26 44.80 -16.43 -13.63
CA TYR A 26 43.57 -16.68 -14.38
C TYR A 26 43.73 -16.45 -15.90
N GLY A 27 44.83 -15.83 -16.34
CA GLY A 27 45.14 -15.63 -17.76
C GLY A 27 44.21 -14.61 -18.44
N SER A 28 44.39 -14.41 -19.75
CA SER A 28 43.48 -13.56 -20.53
C SER A 28 42.15 -14.30 -20.74
N LEU A 29 41.04 -13.70 -20.32
CA LEU A 29 39.73 -14.20 -20.74
C LEU A 29 39.59 -13.95 -22.26
N PRO A 30 39.27 -14.97 -23.08
CA PRO A 30 39.20 -14.86 -24.54
C PRO A 30 37.98 -14.05 -25.04
N LEU A 31 37.24 -13.39 -24.15
CA LEU A 31 36.04 -12.61 -24.42
C LEU A 31 36.14 -11.26 -23.71
N SER A 32 35.93 -10.15 -24.43
CA SER A 32 35.79 -8.83 -23.82
C SER A 32 34.38 -8.72 -23.22
N PHE A 33 34.28 -8.74 -21.89
CA PHE A 33 33.03 -8.43 -21.20
C PHE A 33 32.86 -6.92 -21.18
N GLU A 34 31.73 -6.41 -21.69
CA GLU A 34 31.29 -5.09 -21.27
C GLU A 34 30.89 -5.18 -19.80
N ALA A 35 31.52 -4.36 -18.96
CA ALA A 35 31.17 -4.28 -17.55
C ALA A 35 29.73 -3.76 -17.44
N SER A 36 28.78 -4.65 -17.17
CA SER A 36 27.44 -4.26 -16.76
C SER A 36 27.55 -3.40 -15.50
N GLU A 37 26.74 -2.34 -15.41
CA GLU A 37 26.83 -1.33 -14.36
C GLU A 37 26.73 -1.96 -12.96
N ALA A 38 27.87 -2.15 -12.30
CA ALA A 38 27.96 -2.79 -11.00
C ALA A 38 27.81 -1.73 -9.90
N GLN A 39 26.57 -1.48 -9.47
CA GLN A 39 26.33 -0.64 -8.30
C GLN A 39 26.59 -1.42 -7.02
N THR A 40 27.67 -1.07 -6.32
CA THR A 40 27.98 -1.64 -5.01
C THR A 40 27.35 -0.78 -3.91
N VAL A 41 26.27 -1.29 -3.34
CA VAL A 41 25.58 -0.63 -2.21
C VAL A 41 26.11 -1.18 -0.90
N SER A 42 26.58 -0.31 -0.01
CA SER A 42 27.04 -0.72 1.31
C SER A 42 25.88 -1.18 2.20
N ALA A 43 26.12 -2.20 3.03
CA ALA A 43 25.11 -2.72 3.96
C ALA A 43 24.58 -1.64 4.92
N THR A 44 25.43 -0.69 5.31
CA THR A 44 25.07 0.47 6.13
C THR A 44 24.07 1.40 5.45
N LEU A 45 24.21 1.62 4.14
CA LEU A 45 23.28 2.46 3.39
C LEU A 45 21.91 1.76 3.25
N GLY A 46 21.91 0.46 2.95
CA GLY A 46 20.68 -0.34 2.88
C GLY A 46 19.89 -0.35 4.19
N LEU A 47 20.56 -0.56 5.33
CA LEU A 47 19.90 -0.55 6.65
C LEU A 47 19.32 0.83 6.99
N THR A 48 20.04 1.90 6.65
CA THR A 48 19.59 3.27 6.90
C THR A 48 18.34 3.59 6.07
N SER A 49 18.33 3.22 4.79
CA SER A 49 17.18 3.43 3.92
C SER A 49 15.97 2.59 4.33
N LEU A 50 16.17 1.34 4.77
CA LEU A 50 15.10 0.51 5.33
C LEU A 50 14.47 1.18 6.56
N ARG A 51 15.29 1.67 7.51
CA ARG A 51 14.79 2.39 8.70
C ARG A 51 14.02 3.64 8.31
N ALA A 52 14.54 4.44 7.39
CA ALA A 52 13.86 5.62 6.89
C ALA A 52 12.50 5.27 6.25
N GLY A 53 12.44 4.19 5.44
CA GLY A 53 11.20 3.69 4.85
C GLY A 53 10.18 3.23 5.90
N LEU A 54 10.61 2.50 6.93
CA LEU A 54 9.74 2.08 8.03
C LEU A 54 9.19 3.28 8.82
N ILE A 55 10.01 4.28 9.09
CA ILE A 55 9.58 5.51 9.76
C ILE A 55 8.59 6.28 8.88
N ALA A 56 8.87 6.44 7.58
CA ALA A 56 7.96 7.10 6.65
C ALA A 56 6.61 6.38 6.54
N GLY A 57 6.63 5.04 6.45
CA GLY A 57 5.42 4.22 6.46
C GLY A 57 4.63 4.33 7.76
N ALA A 58 5.31 4.33 8.91
CA ALA A 58 4.67 4.50 10.22
C ALA A 58 4.03 5.88 10.38
N ILE A 59 4.72 6.95 9.97
CA ILE A 59 4.18 8.31 9.98
C ILE A 59 2.96 8.40 9.05
N GLY A 60 3.06 7.87 7.83
CA GLY A 60 1.95 7.84 6.87
C GLY A 60 0.73 7.10 7.43
N LEU A 61 0.94 5.93 8.03
CA LEU A 61 -0.10 5.14 8.68
C LEU A 61 -0.78 5.93 9.80
N VAL A 62 0.00 6.56 10.69
CA VAL A 62 -0.54 7.36 11.81
C VAL A 62 -1.35 8.54 11.30
N LEU A 63 -0.86 9.27 10.29
CA LEU A 63 -1.58 10.41 9.71
C LEU A 63 -2.91 9.99 9.09
N VAL A 64 -2.92 8.88 8.34
CA VAL A 64 -4.15 8.31 7.75
C VAL A 64 -5.14 7.90 8.83
N LEU A 65 -4.68 7.21 9.87
CA LEU A 65 -5.53 6.78 10.98
C LEU A 65 -6.09 7.98 11.75
N LEU A 66 -5.28 9.00 12.00
CA LEU A 66 -5.68 10.20 12.71
C LEU A 66 -6.69 11.00 11.90
N TYR A 67 -6.45 11.19 10.60
CA TYR A 67 -7.42 11.82 9.69
C TYR A 67 -8.75 11.06 9.67
N SER A 68 -8.69 9.72 9.51
CA SER A 68 -9.90 8.89 9.47
C SER A 68 -10.66 8.92 10.80
N LEU A 69 -9.96 8.90 11.93
CA LEU A 69 -10.57 8.97 13.25
C LEU A 69 -11.24 10.33 13.50
N LEU A 70 -10.60 11.44 13.15
CA LEU A 70 -11.15 12.78 13.32
C LEU A 70 -12.36 13.01 12.42
N TYR A 71 -12.29 12.59 11.16
CA TYR A 71 -13.34 12.86 10.18
C TYR A 71 -14.51 11.86 10.26
N TYR A 72 -14.24 10.57 10.53
CA TYR A 72 -15.23 9.48 10.52
C TYR A 72 -15.56 8.88 11.90
N ARG A 73 -14.93 9.32 13.00
CA ARG A 73 -15.17 8.84 14.39
C ARG A 73 -15.15 7.32 14.50
N VAL A 74 -16.27 6.67 14.87
CA VAL A 74 -16.34 5.20 15.03
C VAL A 74 -16.10 4.44 13.72
N LEU A 75 -16.47 4.99 12.57
CA LEU A 75 -16.08 4.42 11.28
C LEU A 75 -14.56 4.50 11.08
N GLY A 76 -13.90 5.51 11.65
CA GLY A 76 -12.44 5.62 11.71
C GLY A 76 -11.79 4.46 12.50
N LEU A 77 -12.42 4.00 13.59
CA LEU A 77 -11.94 2.84 14.34
C LEU A 77 -12.03 1.53 13.51
N LEU A 78 -13.11 1.37 12.75
CA LEU A 78 -13.25 0.24 11.82
C LEU A 78 -12.22 0.32 10.69
N THR A 79 -11.91 1.54 10.23
CA THR A 79 -10.83 1.79 9.26
C THR A 79 -9.50 1.31 9.80
N ALA A 80 -9.20 1.62 11.07
CA ALA A 80 -7.97 1.20 11.72
C ALA A 80 -7.82 -0.33 11.76
N LEU A 81 -8.90 -1.04 12.15
CA LEU A 81 -8.92 -2.50 12.13
C LEU A 81 -8.72 -3.07 10.73
N SER A 82 -9.40 -2.52 9.72
CA SER A 82 -9.21 -2.94 8.32
C SER A 82 -7.79 -2.70 7.83
N LEU A 83 -7.18 -1.56 8.18
CA LEU A 83 -5.84 -1.19 7.74
C LEU A 83 -4.76 -2.07 8.41
N ILE A 84 -4.95 -2.44 9.68
CA ILE A 84 -4.10 -3.42 10.38
C ILE A 84 -4.22 -4.79 9.72
N ALA A 85 -5.44 -5.24 9.41
CA ALA A 85 -5.67 -6.50 8.72
C ALA A 85 -5.06 -6.49 7.31
N ALA A 86 -5.13 -5.37 6.59
CA ALA A 86 -4.47 -5.18 5.30
C ALA A 86 -2.95 -5.33 5.42
N GLY A 87 -2.34 -4.63 6.38
CA GLY A 87 -0.91 -4.71 6.65
C GLY A 87 -0.47 -6.12 7.02
N ALA A 88 -1.25 -6.82 7.86
CA ALA A 88 -0.99 -8.21 8.23
C ALA A 88 -1.08 -9.16 7.02
N MET A 89 -2.06 -8.95 6.14
CA MET A 89 -2.23 -9.74 4.92
C MET A 89 -1.09 -9.52 3.93
N ILE A 90 -0.70 -8.26 3.70
CA ILE A 90 0.45 -7.90 2.86
C ILE A 90 1.71 -8.54 3.43
N PHE A 91 1.96 -8.41 4.73
CA PHE A 91 3.11 -9.01 5.39
C PHE A 91 3.14 -10.53 5.24
N ALA A 92 2.01 -11.22 5.49
CA ALA A 92 1.91 -12.67 5.34
C ALA A 92 2.23 -13.11 3.90
N ILE A 93 1.73 -12.40 2.90
CA ILE A 93 1.97 -12.71 1.50
C ILE A 93 3.43 -12.48 1.11
N LEU A 94 4.05 -11.39 1.58
CA LEU A 94 5.48 -11.14 1.36
C LEU A 94 6.35 -12.23 1.99
N VAL A 95 6.01 -12.72 3.19
CA VAL A 95 6.72 -13.84 3.83
C VAL A 95 6.57 -15.13 3.01
N ILE A 96 5.38 -15.42 2.48
CA ILE A 96 5.14 -16.59 1.63
C ILE A 96 5.93 -16.48 0.33
N LEU A 97 5.88 -15.33 -0.35
CA LEU A 97 6.64 -15.06 -1.58
C LEU A 97 8.15 -15.15 -1.36
N GLY A 98 8.63 -14.62 -0.23
CA GLY A 98 10.03 -14.70 0.17
C GLY A 98 10.50 -16.14 0.37
N ARG A 99 9.63 -17.01 0.91
CA ARG A 99 9.96 -18.44 1.13
C ARG A 99 9.83 -19.29 -0.13
N GLN A 100 8.85 -19.03 -0.98
CA GLN A 100 8.58 -19.88 -2.14
C GLN A 100 9.39 -19.50 -3.38
N ILE A 101 9.54 -18.20 -3.64
CA ILE A 101 10.13 -17.68 -4.89
C ILE A 101 11.44 -16.91 -4.60
N ASN A 102 11.92 -16.92 -3.35
CA ASN A 102 13.06 -16.10 -2.90
C ASN A 102 12.86 -14.61 -3.24
N TYR A 103 11.63 -14.13 -3.14
CA TYR A 103 11.33 -12.71 -3.35
C TYR A 103 12.08 -11.85 -2.33
N THR A 104 12.89 -10.92 -2.81
CA THR A 104 13.62 -9.95 -2.00
C THR A 104 12.93 -8.60 -2.07
N LEU A 105 12.57 -8.05 -0.92
CA LEU A 105 12.03 -6.68 -0.83
C LEU A 105 13.18 -5.67 -0.90
N ASP A 106 13.20 -4.88 -1.97
CA ASP A 106 14.16 -3.79 -2.16
C ASP A 106 13.57 -2.44 -1.72
N LEU A 107 14.39 -1.38 -1.77
CA LEU A 107 13.98 -0.06 -1.31
C LEU A 107 12.83 0.52 -2.15
N ALA A 108 12.84 0.26 -3.45
CA ALA A 108 11.78 0.68 -4.35
C ALA A 108 10.47 -0.08 -4.06
N GLY A 109 10.56 -1.37 -3.73
CA GLY A 109 9.43 -2.15 -3.24
C GLY A 109 8.82 -1.58 -1.95
N ILE A 110 9.64 -1.11 -1.02
CA ILE A 110 9.15 -0.43 0.21
C ILE A 110 8.33 0.82 -0.15
N ALA A 111 8.77 1.62 -1.13
CA ALA A 111 8.01 2.79 -1.57
C ALA A 111 6.63 2.40 -2.14
N GLY A 112 6.54 1.30 -2.88
CA GLY A 112 5.28 0.75 -3.38
C GLY A 112 4.35 0.33 -2.25
N LEU A 113 4.87 -0.30 -1.19
CA LEU A 113 4.10 -0.63 0.01
C LEU A 113 3.56 0.62 0.72
N ILE A 114 4.36 1.67 0.86
CA ILE A 114 3.95 2.94 1.48
C ILE A 114 2.83 3.60 0.69
N ILE A 115 2.94 3.64 -0.65
CA ILE A 115 1.87 4.12 -1.52
C ILE A 115 0.61 3.27 -1.36
N GLY A 116 0.78 1.94 -1.23
CA GLY A 116 -0.30 1.00 -0.95
C GLY A 116 -1.14 1.36 0.28
N ILE A 117 -0.52 1.83 1.36
CA ILE A 117 -1.25 2.29 2.57
C ILE A 117 -2.21 3.43 2.24
N GLY A 118 -1.74 4.41 1.46
CA GLY A 118 -2.54 5.56 1.05
C GLY A 118 -3.67 5.19 0.10
N THR A 119 -3.41 4.33 -0.88
CA THR A 119 -4.45 3.86 -1.82
C THR A 119 -5.51 3.03 -1.10
N THR A 120 -5.13 2.21 -0.12
CA THR A 120 -6.10 1.46 0.68
C THR A 120 -6.98 2.37 1.54
N ALA A 121 -6.39 3.42 2.10
CA ALA A 121 -7.16 4.44 2.82
C ALA A 121 -8.16 5.17 1.92
N ASP A 122 -7.77 5.48 0.67
CA ASP A 122 -8.65 6.09 -0.33
C ASP A 122 -9.88 5.21 -0.64
N SER A 123 -9.67 3.91 -0.87
CA SER A 123 -10.76 2.95 -1.06
C SER A 123 -11.76 2.94 0.10
N PHE A 124 -11.27 3.07 1.34
CA PHE A 124 -12.13 3.16 2.53
C PHE A 124 -12.92 4.47 2.59
N VAL A 125 -12.28 5.60 2.28
CA VAL A 125 -12.92 6.92 2.18
C VAL A 125 -14.05 6.90 1.16
N VAL A 126 -13.80 6.36 -0.04
CA VAL A 126 -14.81 6.21 -1.10
C VAL A 126 -16.01 5.39 -0.59
N PHE A 127 -15.77 4.28 0.13
CA PHE A 127 -16.86 3.49 0.68
C PHE A 127 -17.69 4.27 1.71
N PHE A 128 -17.05 4.98 2.63
CA PHE A 128 -17.77 5.74 3.66
C PHE A 128 -18.53 6.94 3.10
N GLU A 129 -17.99 7.64 2.11
CA GLU A 129 -18.71 8.73 1.47
C GLU A 129 -19.98 8.22 0.77
N ARG A 130 -19.94 7.04 0.13
CA ARG A 130 -21.16 6.44 -0.45
C ARG A 130 -22.19 6.03 0.61
N ILE A 131 -21.75 5.58 1.78
CA ILE A 131 -22.65 5.33 2.92
C ILE A 131 -23.26 6.65 3.41
N LYS A 132 -22.48 7.73 3.49
CA LYS A 132 -22.96 9.05 3.90
C LYS A 132 -23.98 9.62 2.92
N ASP A 133 -23.77 9.46 1.62
CA ASP A 133 -24.72 9.88 0.59
C ASP A 133 -26.09 9.19 0.78
N GLU A 134 -26.10 7.89 1.02
CA GLU A 134 -27.33 7.13 1.32
C GLU A 134 -28.05 7.62 2.58
N ILE A 135 -27.31 8.03 3.60
CA ILE A 135 -27.89 8.56 4.86
C ILE A 135 -28.44 9.97 4.64
N ARG A 136 -27.78 10.79 3.82
CA ARG A 136 -28.27 12.11 3.41
C ARG A 136 -29.61 12.01 2.66
N GLU A 137 -29.84 10.93 1.91
CA GLU A 137 -31.14 10.59 1.31
C GLU A 137 -32.20 10.14 2.35
N GLY A 138 -31.88 10.17 3.65
CA GLY A 138 -32.78 9.87 4.76
C GLY A 138 -32.90 8.38 5.08
N ARG A 139 -31.93 7.56 4.67
CA ARG A 139 -31.88 6.13 5.00
C ARG A 139 -31.19 5.93 6.35
N SER A 140 -31.60 4.90 7.09
CA SER A 140 -30.92 4.52 8.32
C SER A 140 -29.55 3.91 8.02
N PHE A 141 -28.60 4.02 8.94
CA PHE A 141 -27.25 3.45 8.79
C PHE A 141 -27.29 1.98 8.37
N ARG A 142 -28.16 1.17 8.99
CA ARG A 142 -28.38 -0.25 8.65
C ARG A 142 -28.81 -0.49 7.21
N SER A 143 -29.61 0.40 6.62
CA SER A 143 -30.05 0.27 5.22
C SER A 143 -29.06 0.92 4.24
N ALA A 144 -28.35 1.95 4.69
CA ALA A 144 -27.39 2.70 3.89
C ALA A 144 -26.14 1.87 3.55
N VAL A 145 -25.60 1.09 4.48
CA VAL A 145 -24.38 0.29 4.26
C VAL A 145 -24.47 -0.66 3.05
N PRO A 146 -25.45 -1.58 2.95
CA PRO A 146 -25.52 -2.51 1.82
C PRO A 146 -25.76 -1.79 0.48
N ARG A 147 -26.45 -0.65 0.46
CA ARG A 147 -26.72 0.12 -0.76
C ARG A 147 -25.50 0.95 -1.19
N GLY A 148 -24.84 1.59 -0.24
CA GLY A 148 -23.57 2.28 -0.42
C GLY A 148 -22.49 1.33 -0.96
N TRP A 149 -22.47 0.08 -0.51
CA TRP A 149 -21.54 -0.95 -1.00
C TRP A 149 -21.70 -1.25 -2.50
N VAL A 150 -22.94 -1.38 -3.00
CA VAL A 150 -23.18 -1.67 -4.42
C VAL A 150 -22.63 -0.57 -5.31
N ARG A 151 -22.73 0.69 -4.88
CA ARG A 151 -22.15 1.85 -5.59
C ARG A 151 -20.63 1.94 -5.42
N ALA A 152 -20.15 1.83 -4.20
CA ALA A 152 -18.73 1.96 -3.86
C ALA A 152 -17.85 0.88 -4.51
N ARG A 153 -18.28 -0.39 -4.52
CA ARG A 153 -17.49 -1.50 -5.06
C ARG A 153 -17.12 -1.28 -6.53
N LYS A 154 -18.01 -0.68 -7.33
CA LYS A 154 -17.75 -0.42 -8.75
C LYS A 154 -16.65 0.64 -8.91
N THR A 155 -16.73 1.72 -8.12
CA THR A 155 -15.73 2.80 -8.13
C THR A 155 -14.36 2.32 -7.64
N ILE A 156 -14.32 1.56 -6.55
CA ILE A 156 -13.08 1.02 -5.98
C ILE A 156 -12.41 0.08 -6.97
N VAL A 157 -13.15 -0.87 -7.54
CA VAL A 157 -12.60 -1.81 -8.53
C VAL A 157 -12.13 -1.07 -9.79
N SER A 158 -12.90 -0.10 -10.29
CA SER A 158 -12.47 0.66 -11.48
C SER A 158 -11.24 1.52 -11.22
N GLY A 159 -11.14 2.16 -10.05
CA GLY A 159 -9.97 2.97 -9.68
C GLY A 159 -8.72 2.10 -9.55
N ASN A 160 -8.82 1.00 -8.80
CA ASN A 160 -7.72 0.07 -8.62
C ASN A 160 -7.33 -0.66 -9.91
N ALA A 161 -8.27 -0.90 -10.83
CA ALA A 161 -7.94 -1.48 -12.14
C ALA A 161 -6.98 -0.59 -12.95
N VAL A 162 -7.13 0.74 -12.87
CA VAL A 162 -6.23 1.68 -13.54
C VAL A 162 -4.83 1.62 -12.92
N THR A 163 -4.74 1.67 -11.59
CA THR A 163 -3.46 1.55 -10.88
C THR A 163 -2.79 0.20 -11.16
N PHE A 164 -3.56 -0.89 -11.18
CA PHE A 164 -3.05 -2.22 -11.49
C PHE A 164 -2.53 -2.32 -12.93
N LEU A 165 -3.26 -1.75 -13.90
CA LEU A 165 -2.81 -1.72 -15.28
C LEU A 165 -1.52 -0.91 -15.43
N ALA A 166 -1.42 0.23 -14.75
CA ALA A 166 -0.19 1.03 -14.73
C ALA A 166 0.98 0.23 -14.13
N ALA A 167 0.76 -0.46 -13.01
CA ALA A 167 1.76 -1.34 -12.41
C ALA A 167 2.18 -2.48 -13.35
N ALA A 168 1.24 -3.09 -14.08
CA ALA A 168 1.53 -4.15 -15.04
C ALA A 168 2.37 -3.65 -16.22
N VAL A 169 2.04 -2.49 -16.78
CA VAL A 169 2.81 -1.85 -17.86
C VAL A 169 4.22 -1.50 -17.36
N LEU A 170 4.32 -0.89 -16.17
CA LEU A 170 5.61 -0.59 -15.55
C LEU A 170 6.43 -1.86 -15.32
N TYR A 171 5.82 -2.94 -14.83
CA TYR A 171 6.53 -4.20 -14.59
C TYR A 171 7.04 -4.86 -15.88
N ALA A 172 6.31 -4.71 -16.99
CA ALA A 172 6.69 -5.26 -18.29
C ALA A 172 7.82 -4.48 -18.96
N LEU A 173 7.83 -3.14 -18.80
CA LEU A 173 8.77 -2.26 -19.49
C LEU A 173 10.00 -1.87 -18.64
N ALA A 174 9.89 -1.91 -17.32
CA ALA A 174 10.94 -1.45 -16.42
C ALA A 174 11.96 -2.55 -16.08
N ILE A 175 13.16 -2.10 -15.70
CA ILE A 175 14.30 -2.95 -15.31
C ILE A 175 14.77 -2.54 -13.91
N GLY A 176 15.38 -3.49 -13.18
CA GLY A 176 16.00 -3.23 -11.89
C GLY A 176 15.00 -2.81 -10.81
N GLN A 177 15.31 -1.74 -10.08
CA GLN A 177 14.54 -1.28 -8.91
C GLN A 177 13.11 -0.85 -9.27
N VAL A 178 12.92 -0.23 -10.44
CA VAL A 178 11.58 0.23 -10.87
C VAL A 178 10.64 -0.96 -11.10
N ARG A 179 11.18 -2.11 -11.50
CA ARG A 179 10.42 -3.36 -11.63
C ARG A 179 9.97 -3.91 -10.28
N GLY A 180 10.82 -3.81 -9.26
CA GLY A 180 10.50 -4.17 -7.87
C GLY A 180 9.37 -3.29 -7.30
N PHE A 181 9.46 -1.98 -7.53
CA PHE A 181 8.39 -1.02 -7.22
C PHE A 181 7.07 -1.41 -7.90
N ALA A 182 7.08 -1.61 -9.22
CA ALA A 182 5.88 -1.95 -9.98
C ALA A 182 5.22 -3.25 -9.48
N PHE A 183 6.02 -4.26 -9.12
CA PHE A 183 5.52 -5.50 -8.54
C PHE A 183 4.79 -5.26 -7.21
N THR A 184 5.43 -4.52 -6.27
CA THR A 184 4.80 -4.23 -4.98
C THR A 184 3.54 -3.38 -5.09
N LEU A 185 3.53 -2.39 -5.99
CA LEU A 185 2.35 -1.56 -6.26
C LEU A 185 1.19 -2.40 -6.84
N GLY A 186 1.48 -3.29 -7.79
CA GLY A 186 0.49 -4.21 -8.33
C GLY A 186 -0.06 -5.15 -7.26
N LEU A 187 0.82 -5.71 -6.42
CA LEU A 187 0.45 -6.58 -5.31
C LEU A 187 -0.43 -5.87 -4.29
N THR A 188 -0.05 -4.67 -3.84
CA THR A 188 -0.85 -3.89 -2.87
C THR A 188 -2.20 -3.50 -3.47
N THR A 189 -2.26 -3.19 -4.76
CA THR A 189 -3.52 -2.85 -5.44
C THR A 189 -4.49 -4.03 -5.50
N ILE A 190 -4.00 -5.23 -5.82
CA ILE A 190 -4.83 -6.45 -5.77
C ILE A 190 -5.31 -6.71 -4.35
N LEU A 191 -4.40 -6.61 -3.38
CA LEU A 191 -4.73 -6.86 -1.98
C LEU A 191 -5.70 -5.84 -1.41
N ASP A 192 -5.65 -4.60 -1.87
CA ASP A 192 -6.63 -3.59 -1.49
C ASP A 192 -8.05 -4.04 -1.86
N VAL A 193 -8.26 -4.49 -3.10
CA VAL A 193 -9.56 -5.03 -3.52
C VAL A 193 -9.97 -6.22 -2.66
N VAL A 194 -9.05 -7.16 -2.39
CA VAL A 194 -9.34 -8.33 -1.55
C VAL A 194 -9.75 -7.92 -0.13
N VAL A 195 -9.01 -7.02 0.50
CA VAL A 195 -9.27 -6.53 1.86
C VAL A 195 -10.59 -5.79 1.92
N VAL A 196 -10.88 -4.92 0.96
CA VAL A 196 -12.14 -4.17 0.92
C VAL A 196 -13.35 -5.12 0.89
N PHE A 197 -13.27 -6.19 0.12
CA PHE A 197 -14.35 -7.17 -0.03
C PHE A 197 -14.44 -8.16 1.14
N LEU A 198 -13.32 -8.67 1.64
CA LEU A 198 -13.29 -9.74 2.66
C LEU A 198 -13.20 -9.23 4.10
N VAL A 199 -12.74 -7.99 4.32
CA VAL A 199 -12.52 -7.43 5.66
C VAL A 199 -13.38 -6.19 5.86
N THR A 200 -13.23 -5.17 5.03
CA THR A 200 -13.89 -3.88 5.28
C THR A 200 -15.40 -3.95 5.11
N TRP A 201 -15.91 -4.54 4.01
CA TRP A 201 -17.35 -4.69 3.82
C TRP A 201 -18.01 -5.49 4.96
N PRO A 202 -17.53 -6.69 5.34
CA PRO A 202 -18.11 -7.45 6.44
C PRO A 202 -18.07 -6.71 7.77
N LEU A 203 -16.93 -6.08 8.11
CA LEU A 203 -16.79 -5.34 9.37
C LEU A 203 -17.80 -4.18 9.47
N VAL A 204 -17.93 -3.39 8.39
CA VAL A 204 -18.87 -2.26 8.36
C VAL A 204 -20.32 -2.75 8.33
N TYR A 205 -20.60 -3.85 7.63
CA TYR A 205 -21.92 -4.48 7.61
C TYR A 205 -22.33 -5.00 8.99
N LEU A 206 -21.43 -5.67 9.71
CA LEU A 206 -21.67 -6.13 11.08
C LEU A 206 -21.85 -4.96 12.04
N ALA A 207 -21.03 -3.91 11.92
CA ALA A 207 -21.20 -2.68 12.69
C ALA A 207 -22.55 -2.01 12.46
N SER A 208 -23.09 -2.10 11.23
CA SER A 208 -24.42 -1.57 10.89
C SER A 208 -25.59 -2.31 11.56
N LYS A 209 -25.37 -3.56 11.97
CA LYS A 209 -26.36 -4.38 12.69
C LYS A 209 -26.24 -4.24 14.21
N SER A 210 -25.08 -3.82 14.73
CA SER A 210 -24.87 -3.66 16.17
C SER A 210 -25.65 -2.45 16.73
N PRO A 211 -26.45 -2.63 17.79
CA PRO A 211 -27.28 -1.57 18.38
C PRO A 211 -26.47 -0.49 19.10
N THR A 212 -25.20 -0.75 19.43
CA THR A 212 -24.30 0.23 20.06
C THR A 212 -23.56 1.07 19.02
N LEU A 213 -23.06 0.44 17.96
CA LEU A 213 -22.29 1.10 16.89
C LEU A 213 -23.18 1.83 15.86
N ALA A 214 -24.45 1.44 15.74
CA ALA A 214 -25.42 2.13 14.88
C ALA A 214 -25.96 3.44 15.47
N LYS A 215 -25.66 3.76 16.74
CA LYS A 215 -26.18 4.96 17.41
C LYS A 215 -25.61 6.25 16.78
N PRO A 216 -26.46 7.26 16.50
CA PRO A 216 -26.06 8.49 15.79
C PRO A 216 -24.98 9.32 16.50
N ALA A 217 -24.85 9.17 17.83
CA ALA A 217 -23.86 9.85 18.65
C ALA A 217 -22.43 9.30 18.44
N TYR A 218 -22.31 8.00 18.15
CA TYR A 218 -21.02 7.30 18.08
C TYR A 218 -20.47 7.26 16.64
N ASN A 219 -21.33 7.09 15.64
CA ASN A 219 -20.91 7.01 14.23
C ASN A 219 -20.64 8.38 13.56
N GLY A 220 -20.85 9.51 14.26
CA GLY A 220 -20.63 10.85 13.69
C GLY A 220 -21.65 11.27 12.63
N LEU A 221 -22.68 10.45 12.40
CA LEU A 221 -23.69 10.64 11.35
C LEU A 221 -24.99 11.26 11.90
N GLY A 222 -25.04 11.58 13.21
CA GLY A 222 -26.23 12.12 13.88
C GLY A 222 -26.69 13.47 13.35
N ALA A 223 -25.77 14.39 13.06
CA ALA A 223 -26.10 15.69 12.47
C ALA A 223 -26.75 15.53 11.07
N ILE A 224 -26.24 14.58 10.28
CA ILE A 224 -26.75 14.29 8.93
C ILE A 224 -28.16 13.67 9.01
N GLN A 225 -28.42 12.81 9.99
CA GLN A 225 -29.74 12.20 10.21
C GLN A 225 -30.79 13.19 10.72
N GLN A 226 -30.39 14.24 11.46
CA GLN A 226 -31.29 15.30 11.91
C GLN A 226 -31.71 16.18 10.72
N VAL A 227 -30.75 16.62 9.90
CA VAL A 227 -31.02 17.42 8.69
C VAL A 227 -31.91 16.65 7.70
N ALA A 228 -31.67 15.34 7.52
CA ALA A 228 -32.53 14.52 6.65
C ALA A 228 -33.96 14.35 7.21
N ARG A 229 -34.12 14.30 8.55
CA ARG A 229 -35.44 14.28 9.20
C ARG A 229 -36.18 15.62 9.03
N GLU A 230 -35.49 16.74 9.20
CA GLU A 230 -36.05 18.08 9.00
C GLU A 230 -36.48 18.35 7.55
N ARG A 231 -35.71 17.86 6.57
CA ARG A 231 -36.10 17.93 5.14
C ARG A 231 -37.37 17.11 4.84
N ARG A 232 -37.54 15.93 5.44
CA ARG A 232 -38.79 15.15 5.30
C ARG A 232 -39.98 15.82 5.99
N ALA A 233 -39.76 16.43 7.15
CA ALA A 233 -40.82 17.16 7.86
C ALA A 233 -41.32 18.34 7.03
N SER A 234 -40.41 19.08 6.39
CA SER A 234 -40.77 20.22 5.52
C SER A 234 -41.36 19.81 4.16
N SER A 235 -40.99 18.66 3.59
CA SER A 235 -41.61 18.17 2.34
C SER A 235 -43.06 17.71 2.53
N ASN A 236 -43.36 17.03 3.64
CA ASN A 236 -44.73 16.59 3.97
C ASN A 236 -45.68 17.78 4.23
N VAL A 237 -45.18 18.88 4.80
CA VAL A 237 -45.96 20.10 5.02
C VAL A 237 -46.35 20.79 3.70
N LYS A 238 -45.52 20.67 2.65
CA LYS A 238 -45.81 21.23 1.32
C LYS A 238 -46.79 20.38 0.51
N THR A 239 -46.91 19.09 0.77
CA THR A 239 -47.82 18.18 0.03
C THR A 239 -49.22 18.08 0.64
N GLY A 240 -49.41 18.46 1.91
CA GLY A 240 -50.71 18.45 2.59
C GLY A 240 -51.52 19.75 2.50
N ARG A 241 -51.18 20.67 1.59
CA ARG A 241 -51.86 21.98 1.40
C ARG A 241 -52.47 22.16 0.01
N GLY A 242 -52.61 21.09 -0.77
CA GLY A 242 -53.29 21.09 -2.07
C GLY A 242 -54.74 20.66 -1.96
#